data_AF-D2I3T7-F1
#
_entry.id   AF-D2I3T7-F1
#
_cell.length_a   1.000
_cell.length_b   1.000
_cell.length_c   1.000
_cell.angle_alpha   90.00
_cell.angle_beta   90.00
_cell.angle_gamma   90.00
#
_symmetry.space_group_name_H-M   'P 1'
#
loop_
_entity.id
_entity.type
_entity.pdbx_description
1 polymer ?
#
loop_
_entity_poly.entity_id
_entity_poly.type
_entity_poly.pdbx_seq_one_letter_code
_entity_poly.pdbx_strand_id
1 'polypeptide(L)'
;GSKNAPFACYEEIHSQADRFGNCGLKRGEYQFCTWRNLQCGRLICTYPTRIPFYRENGAVIYAFVQNNLCITIDYKSTQSKRDPMIVFSGSRCDKGRV
;
A
#
# COMPACT_ATOMS: atom_id res chain seq x y z
N GLY A 1 -2.38 -11.15 14.06
CA GLY A 1 -1.44 -10.76 12.98
C GLY A 1 -2.02 -9.59 12.20
N SER A 2 -1.20 -8.98 11.33
CA SER A 2 -1.63 -7.95 10.37
C SER A 2 -2.68 -8.49 9.40
N LYS A 3 -3.62 -7.64 8.94
CA LYS A 3 -4.69 -8.01 8.01
C LYS A 3 -4.78 -7.00 6.87
N ASN A 4 -5.49 -7.34 5.78
CA ASN A 4 -5.82 -6.36 4.74
C ASN A 4 -6.54 -5.16 5.37
N ALA A 5 -6.17 -3.96 4.95
CA ALA A 5 -6.72 -2.73 5.50
C ALA A 5 -8.15 -2.44 5.01
N PRO A 6 -8.96 -1.70 5.79
CA PRO A 6 -10.22 -1.17 5.29
C PRO A 6 -9.98 -0.11 4.19
N PHE A 7 -11.02 0.13 3.40
CA PHE A 7 -10.99 1.09 2.29
C PHE A 7 -10.42 2.46 2.69
N ALA A 8 -10.78 2.99 3.88
CA ALA A 8 -10.31 4.29 4.35
C ALA A 8 -8.78 4.39 4.47
N CYS A 9 -8.09 3.29 4.80
CA CYS A 9 -6.63 3.27 4.81
C CYS A 9 -6.04 3.41 3.40
N TYR A 10 -6.68 2.78 2.41
CA TYR A 10 -6.27 2.89 1.02
C TYR A 10 -6.53 4.29 0.48
N GLU A 11 -7.70 4.86 0.77
CA GLU A 11 -8.04 6.24 0.42
C GLU A 11 -7.01 7.24 0.96
N GLU A 12 -6.67 7.17 2.25
CA GLU A 12 -5.70 8.07 2.88
C GLU A 12 -4.32 7.95 2.25
N ILE A 13 -3.75 6.74 2.20
CA ILE A 13 -2.36 6.55 1.78
C ILE A 13 -2.20 6.73 0.27
N HIS A 14 -3.14 6.26 -0.56
CA HIS A 14 -3.02 6.37 -2.02
C HIS A 14 -3.37 7.78 -2.53
N SER A 15 -4.01 8.63 -1.73
CA SER A 15 -4.24 10.04 -2.10
C SER A 15 -2.95 10.83 -2.34
N GLN A 16 -1.83 10.38 -1.75
CA GLN A 16 -0.54 11.07 -1.84
C GLN A 16 0.18 10.84 -3.16
N ALA A 17 -0.16 9.78 -3.92
CA ALA A 17 0.49 9.39 -5.17
C ALA A 17 2.03 9.39 -5.07
N ASP A 18 2.55 8.65 -4.09
CA ASP A 18 3.97 8.57 -3.80
C ASP A 18 4.45 7.11 -3.76
N ARG A 19 5.69 6.90 -3.31
CA ARG A 19 6.29 5.55 -3.19
C ARG A 19 5.56 4.60 -2.24
N PHE A 20 4.71 5.10 -1.36
CA PHE A 20 3.94 4.29 -0.41
C PHE A 20 2.53 3.99 -0.94
N GLY A 21 1.89 4.98 -1.57
CA GLY A 21 0.53 4.86 -2.09
C GLY A 21 0.41 5.25 -3.56
N ASN A 22 0.32 4.27 -4.44
CA ASN A 22 0.17 4.48 -5.89
C ASN A 22 -0.44 3.25 -6.58
N CYS A 23 -0.89 3.45 -7.83
CA CYS A 23 -1.36 2.40 -8.72
C CYS A 23 -0.34 2.08 -9.83
N GLY A 24 0.95 2.16 -9.48
CA GLY A 24 2.07 1.92 -10.38
C GLY A 24 2.79 3.18 -10.82
N LEU A 25 3.76 2.97 -11.71
CA LEU A 25 4.63 4.00 -12.28
C LEU A 25 4.41 4.08 -13.78
N LYS A 26 4.24 5.31 -14.29
CA LYS A 26 4.19 5.58 -15.73
C LYS A 26 5.08 6.77 -16.03
N ARG A 27 6.06 6.57 -16.91
CA ARG A 27 7.07 7.59 -17.30
C ARG A 27 7.84 8.20 -16.11
N GLY A 28 8.09 7.41 -15.08
CA GLY A 28 8.83 7.86 -13.89
C GLY A 28 7.97 8.53 -12.82
N GLU A 29 6.67 8.69 -13.06
CA GLU A 29 5.75 9.31 -12.11
C GLU A 29 4.79 8.28 -11.52
N TYR A 30 4.56 8.40 -10.21
CA TYR A 30 3.57 7.60 -9.51
C TYR A 30 2.16 7.96 -9.98
N GLN A 31 1.37 6.93 -10.24
CA GLN A 31 0.01 7.09 -10.73
C GLN A 31 -0.98 7.10 -9.58
N PHE A 32 -1.88 8.08 -9.60
CA PHE A 32 -3.06 8.10 -8.74
C PHE A 32 -3.91 6.85 -8.97
N CYS A 33 -4.42 6.30 -7.88
CA CYS A 33 -5.43 5.26 -7.96
C CYS A 33 -6.79 5.87 -8.23
N THR A 34 -7.51 5.35 -9.22
CA THR A 34 -8.94 5.64 -9.30
C THR A 34 -9.65 5.04 -8.09
N TRP A 35 -10.80 5.59 -7.71
CA TRP A 35 -11.62 5.05 -6.62
C TRP A 35 -11.81 3.53 -6.71
N ARG A 36 -11.94 3.04 -7.94
CA ARG A 36 -12.14 1.62 -8.25
C ARG A 36 -10.89 0.76 -8.03
N ASN A 37 -9.71 1.34 -8.14
CA ASN A 37 -8.44 0.64 -8.10
C ASN A 37 -7.67 0.84 -6.80
N LEU A 38 -8.18 1.63 -5.85
CA LEU A 38 -7.54 1.91 -4.56
C LEU A 38 -7.05 0.63 -3.87
N GLN A 39 -7.91 -0.38 -3.71
CA GLN A 39 -7.51 -1.63 -3.04
C GLN A 39 -6.66 -2.58 -3.90
N CYS A 40 -6.43 -2.24 -5.19
CA CYS A 40 -5.72 -3.08 -6.16
C CYS A 40 -4.35 -2.51 -6.57
N GLY A 41 -3.96 -1.33 -6.06
CA GLY A 41 -2.67 -0.70 -6.36
C GLY A 41 -1.52 -1.34 -5.58
N ARG A 42 -1.12 -0.71 -4.47
CA ARG A 42 -0.18 -1.26 -3.49
C ARG A 42 -0.89 -1.72 -2.22
N LEU A 43 -0.39 -2.81 -1.63
CA LEU A 43 -0.90 -3.42 -0.41
C LEU A 43 -0.76 -2.47 0.80
N ILE A 44 -1.87 -2.33 1.53
CA ILE A 44 -1.95 -1.65 2.82
C ILE A 44 -2.61 -2.58 3.81
N CYS A 45 -2.06 -2.61 5.03
CA CYS A 45 -2.53 -3.49 6.09
C CYS A 45 -2.95 -2.73 7.34
N THR A 46 -3.73 -3.37 8.21
CA THR A 46 -3.89 -2.93 9.60
C THR A 46 -2.76 -3.47 10.47
N TYR A 47 -2.25 -2.63 11.37
CA TYR A 47 -1.18 -2.96 12.28
C TYR A 47 -1.69 -3.07 13.72
N PRO A 48 -1.68 -4.26 14.34
CA PRO A 48 -2.37 -4.48 15.62
C PRO A 48 -1.52 -4.17 16.85
N THR A 49 -0.24 -3.83 16.68
CA THR A 49 0.71 -3.62 17.80
C THR A 49 1.21 -2.19 17.81
N ARG A 50 1.83 -1.79 18.93
CA ARG A 50 2.51 -0.49 19.07
C ARG A 50 4.02 -0.58 18.89
N ILE A 51 4.53 -1.75 18.53
CA ILE A 51 5.96 -1.98 18.32
C ILE A 51 6.28 -1.55 16.89
N PRO A 52 7.28 -0.68 16.64
CA PRO A 52 7.65 -0.33 15.27
C PRO A 52 7.97 -1.56 14.42
N PHE A 53 7.40 -1.62 13.23
CA PHE A 53 7.68 -2.66 12.25
C PHE A 53 9.02 -2.37 11.60
N TYR A 54 9.90 -3.36 11.61
CA TYR A 54 11.23 -3.25 11.05
C TYR A 54 11.47 -4.30 9.96
N ARG A 55 11.99 -3.83 8.83
CA ARG A 55 12.52 -4.64 7.74
C ARG A 55 13.75 -3.94 7.18
N GLU A 56 14.78 -4.72 6.90
CA GLU A 56 16.01 -4.23 6.29
C GLU A 56 15.70 -3.58 4.93
N ASN A 57 16.35 -2.45 4.66
CA ASN A 57 16.13 -1.64 3.46
C ASN A 57 14.67 -1.21 3.21
N GLY A 58 13.84 -1.18 4.27
CA GLY A 58 12.44 -0.76 4.23
C GLY A 58 12.22 0.61 4.88
N ALA A 59 11.55 1.52 4.19
CA ALA A 59 10.91 2.69 4.79
C ALA A 59 9.46 2.34 5.12
N VAL A 60 9.00 2.63 6.33
CA VAL A 60 7.64 2.30 6.77
C VAL A 60 6.89 3.59 7.09
N ILE A 61 5.63 3.67 6.68
CA ILE A 61 4.72 4.72 7.13
C ILE A 61 3.54 4.12 7.89
N TYR A 62 3.00 4.94 8.78
CA TYR A 62 1.80 4.65 9.55
C TYR A 62 0.79 5.77 9.35
N ALA A 63 -0.47 5.41 9.19
CA ALA A 63 -1.58 6.36 9.17
C ALA A 63 -2.66 5.88 10.13
N PHE A 64 -3.16 6.75 11.00
CA PHE A 64 -4.26 6.40 11.90
C PHE A 64 -5.57 6.95 11.32
N VAL A 65 -6.41 6.06 10.79
CA VAL A 65 -7.62 6.43 10.03
C VAL A 65 -8.82 5.65 10.54
N GLN A 66 -9.89 6.34 10.93
CA GLN A 66 -11.14 5.73 11.41
C GLN A 66 -10.90 4.59 12.42
N ASN A 67 -10.10 4.85 13.46
CA ASN A 67 -9.69 3.90 14.50
C ASN A 67 -8.85 2.69 14.02
N ASN A 68 -8.29 2.74 12.80
CA ASN A 68 -7.38 1.74 12.29
C ASN A 68 -5.98 2.33 12.18
N LEU A 69 -4.99 1.64 12.74
CA LEU A 69 -3.59 1.92 12.44
C LEU A 69 -3.22 1.21 11.14
N CYS A 70 -3.11 1.96 10.06
CA CYS A 70 -2.72 1.49 8.74
C CYS A 70 -1.19 1.48 8.61
N ILE A 71 -0.65 0.50 7.90
CA ILE A 71 0.79 0.36 7.64
C ILE A 71 1.04 0.01 6.17
N THR A 72 2.09 0.60 5.59
CA THR A 72 2.70 0.12 4.35
C THR A 72 4.22 0.35 4.40
N ILE A 73 4.94 -0.34 3.52
CA ILE A 73 6.40 -0.36 3.49
C ILE A 73 6.90 -0.14 2.07
N ASP A 74 7.81 0.80 1.87
CA ASP A 74 8.56 0.95 0.61
C ASP A 74 9.94 0.30 0.78
N TYR A 75 10.27 -0.66 -0.07
CA TYR A 75 11.60 -1.25 -0.08
C TYR A 75 12.50 -0.43 -1.00
N LYS A 76 13.63 0.02 -0.48
CA LYS A 76 14.69 0.67 -1.25
C LYS A 76 15.39 -0.41 -2.09
N SER A 77 14.76 -0.85 -3.18
CA SER A 77 15.31 -1.90 -4.02
C SER A 77 16.29 -1.33 -5.03
N THR A 78 17.55 -1.75 -4.94
CA THR A 78 18.58 -1.55 -5.97
C THR A 78 18.62 -2.71 -6.97
N GLN A 79 17.96 -3.84 -6.66
CA GLN A 79 18.07 -5.10 -7.41
C GLN A 79 16.78 -5.50 -8.17
N SER A 80 15.59 -5.13 -7.67
CA SER A 80 14.32 -5.40 -8.34
C SER A 80 13.82 -4.18 -9.07
N LYS A 81 13.54 -4.31 -10.38
CA LYS A 81 12.81 -3.28 -11.15
C LYS A 81 11.34 -3.16 -10.72
N ARG A 82 10.78 -4.17 -10.03
CA ARG A 82 9.37 -4.25 -9.69
C ARG A 82 9.17 -4.12 -8.20
N ASP A 83 8.29 -3.20 -7.84
CA ASP A 83 7.84 -2.98 -6.48
C ASP A 83 7.15 -4.24 -5.91
N PRO A 84 7.67 -4.82 -4.80
CA PRO A 84 7.15 -6.06 -4.21
C PRO A 84 5.83 -5.87 -3.46
N MET A 85 5.41 -4.63 -3.22
CA MET A 85 4.17 -4.32 -2.51
C MET A 85 2.99 -4.08 -3.44
N ILE A 86 3.19 -4.15 -4.76
CA ILE A 86 2.09 -4.14 -5.72
C ILE A 86 1.21 -5.37 -5.49
N VAL A 87 -0.10 -5.16 -5.45
CA VAL A 87 -1.07 -6.26 -5.42
C VAL A 87 -0.95 -7.02 -6.74
N PHE A 88 -0.68 -8.33 -6.67
CA PHE A 88 -0.48 -9.14 -7.88
C PHE A 88 -1.74 -9.15 -8.75
N SER A 89 -1.57 -8.99 -10.06
CA SER A 89 -2.66 -9.12 -11.03
C SER A 89 -3.33 -10.48 -10.91
N GLY A 90 -4.67 -10.52 -10.87
CA GLY A 90 -5.39 -11.76 -10.58
C GLY A 90 -5.74 -11.93 -9.10
N SER A 91 -5.29 -11.03 -8.22
CA SER A 91 -5.65 -11.07 -6.80
C SER A 91 -6.96 -10.37 -6.56
N ARG A 92 -7.86 -11.03 -5.84
CA ARG A 92 -9.10 -10.39 -5.38
C ARG A 92 -8.78 -9.25 -4.41
N CYS A 93 -8.96 -8.00 -4.86
CA CYS A 93 -8.70 -6.79 -4.09
C CYS A 93 -9.97 -6.15 -3.51
N ASP A 94 -11.13 -6.39 -4.11
CA ASP A 94 -12.41 -5.82 -3.66
C ASP A 94 -13.59 -6.74 -4.05
N LYS A 95 -14.81 -6.43 -3.60
CA LYS A 95 -16.01 -7.20 -3.93
C LYS A 95 -16.28 -7.14 -5.44
N GLY A 96 -16.07 -8.28 -6.11
CA GLY A 96 -16.25 -8.40 -7.56
C GLY A 96 -15.08 -7.87 -8.39
N ARG A 97 -13.88 -7.76 -7.79
CA ARG A 97 -12.67 -7.19 -8.40
C ARG A 97 -11.47 -8.09 -8.20
N VAL A 98 -10.63 -8.18 -9.24
CA VAL A 98 -9.48 -9.08 -9.42
C VAL A 98 -8.37 -8.33 -10.15
#